data_AF-A0A1F9CHP4-F1
#
_entry.id   AF-A0A1F9CHP4-F1
#
_cell.length_a   1.000
_cell.length_b   1.000
_cell.length_c   1.000
_cell.angle_alpha   90.00
_cell.angle_beta   90.00
_cell.angle_gamma   90.00
#
_symmetry.space_group_name_H-M   'P 1'
#
loop_
_entity.id
_entity.type
_entity.pdbx_description
1 polymer ?
#
loop_
_entity_poly.entity_id
_entity_poly.type
_entity_poly.pdbx_seq_one_letter_code
_entity_poly.pdbx_strand_id
1 'polypeptide(L)'
;MRRGGFTLIEVIIAIAILSILASMAVPYAAKLIDKSREESTRKEMEELYNTILGDPKVPTGGTVGDMGRLPNSITELNVQGAQPLGSTGLLGVKFGWFGPYVNTGFDPQGYLNDAWGTPYAYGNPGAGQIRSAGPDRVMGNADDLIYPPNAVTFTGRLLVNLYVWDNTAGQYRQNPTPAQVTGMGVTYFYSNNGNQTSVSITVPPTGVGPPYSFNGYHAGLHAVTGTCQLVGSPAAATGQAVVYVPGNNQQAQLGLYLR
;
A
#
# COMPACT_ATOMS: atom_id res chain seq x y z
N MET A 1 -35.32 49.39 48.27
CA MET A 1 -34.29 48.53 47.65
C MET A 1 -33.05 49.37 47.41
N ARG A 2 -31.97 49.19 48.20
CA ARG A 2 -30.69 49.87 47.94
C ARG A 2 -30.01 49.18 46.76
N ARG A 3 -29.90 49.88 45.62
CA ARG A 3 -29.03 49.47 44.51
C ARG A 3 -27.60 49.80 44.92
N GLY A 4 -26.77 48.77 45.16
CA GLY A 4 -25.32 48.95 45.28
C GLY A 4 -24.77 49.34 43.90
N GLY A 5 -24.19 50.54 43.79
CA GLY A 5 -23.45 50.95 42.59
C GLY A 5 -22.05 50.36 42.63
N PHE A 6 -21.55 49.92 41.47
CA PHE A 6 -20.17 49.47 41.31
C PHE A 6 -19.20 50.59 41.72
N THR A 7 -18.18 50.23 42.50
CA THR A 7 -17.13 51.18 42.87
C THR A 7 -16.05 51.27 41.78
N LEU A 8 -15.39 52.41 41.68
CA LEU A 8 -14.34 52.66 40.68
C LEU A 8 -13.17 51.66 40.83
N ILE A 9 -12.87 51.26 42.08
CA ILE A 9 -11.84 50.26 42.37
C ILE A 9 -12.23 48.84 41.91
N GLU A 10 -13.51 48.49 41.96
CA GLU A 10 -14.02 47.18 41.54
C GLU A 10 -13.94 47.01 40.02
N VAL A 11 -14.17 48.09 39.27
CA VAL A 11 -13.96 48.12 37.81
C VAL A 11 -12.47 47.97 37.49
N ILE A 12 -11.58 48.66 38.22
CA ILE A 12 -10.12 48.56 38.01
C ILE A 12 -9.61 47.13 38.31
N ILE A 13 -10.08 46.51 39.39
CA ILE A 13 -9.71 45.13 39.74
C ILE A 13 -10.24 44.15 38.67
N ALA A 14 -11.47 44.34 38.19
CA ALA A 14 -12.05 43.48 37.15
C ALA A 14 -11.26 43.52 35.84
N ILE A 15 -10.90 44.72 35.35
CA ILE A 15 -10.09 44.84 34.12
C ILE A 15 -8.66 44.32 34.30
N ALA A 16 -8.09 44.42 35.50
CA ALA A 16 -6.77 43.85 35.81
C ALA A 16 -6.79 42.32 35.77
N ILE A 17 -7.82 41.68 36.34
CA ILE A 17 -7.97 40.21 36.28
C ILE A 17 -8.23 39.76 34.84
N LEU A 18 -9.11 40.45 34.11
CA LEU A 18 -9.43 40.10 32.72
C LEU A 18 -8.22 40.20 31.80
N SER A 19 -7.34 41.20 32.00
CA SER A 19 -6.12 41.33 31.20
C SER A 19 -5.12 40.21 31.46
N ILE A 20 -4.96 39.77 32.72
CA ILE A 20 -4.12 38.61 33.07
C ILE A 20 -4.68 37.33 32.45
N LEU A 21 -5.99 37.09 32.57
CA LEU A 21 -6.63 35.91 32.01
C LEU A 21 -6.56 35.89 30.46
N ALA A 22 -6.84 37.02 29.83
CA ALA A 22 -6.77 37.15 28.36
C ALA A 22 -5.35 36.88 27.84
N SER A 23 -4.32 37.33 28.56
CA SER A 23 -2.92 37.10 28.20
C SER A 23 -2.55 35.61 28.15
N MET A 24 -3.08 34.80 29.08
CA MET A 24 -2.81 33.35 29.11
C MET A 24 -3.71 32.53 28.18
N ALA A 25 -4.93 33.00 27.91
CA ALA A 25 -5.92 32.26 27.12
C ALA A 25 -5.51 32.09 25.65
N VAL A 26 -4.95 33.12 25.02
CA VAL A 26 -4.55 33.11 23.60
C VAL A 26 -3.49 32.05 23.26
N PRO A 27 -2.31 31.99 23.92
CA PRO A 27 -1.30 30.99 23.61
C PRO A 27 -1.76 29.55 23.93
N TYR A 28 -2.66 29.38 24.89
CA TYR A 28 -3.25 28.06 25.20
C TYR A 28 -4.19 27.59 24.08
N ALA A 29 -5.05 28.47 23.59
CA ALA A 29 -5.94 28.17 22.47
C ALA A 29 -5.16 27.80 21.20
N ALA A 30 -4.07 28.52 20.90
CA ALA A 30 -3.20 28.21 19.77
C ALA A 30 -2.60 26.79 19.87
N LYS A 31 -2.03 26.41 21.03
CA LYS A 31 -1.51 25.05 21.25
C LYS A 31 -2.55 23.96 21.10
N LEU A 32 -3.79 24.22 21.53
CA LEU A 32 -4.88 23.26 21.38
C LEU A 32 -5.26 23.05 19.91
N ILE A 33 -5.27 24.12 19.12
CA ILE A 33 -5.51 24.06 17.68
C ILE A 33 -4.39 23.29 16.98
N ASP A 34 -3.12 23.56 17.30
CA ASP A 34 -2.00 22.88 16.67
C ASP A 34 -1.98 21.39 17.00
N LYS A 35 -2.31 21.00 18.24
CA LYS A 35 -2.47 19.59 18.59
C LYS A 35 -3.59 18.92 17.77
N SER A 36 -4.72 19.60 17.60
CA SER A 36 -5.83 19.09 16.77
C SER A 36 -5.41 18.92 15.30
N ARG A 37 -4.66 19.89 14.76
CA ARG A 37 -4.09 19.83 13.40
C ARG A 37 -3.12 18.66 13.25
N GLU A 38 -2.21 18.47 14.20
CA GLU A 38 -1.25 17.37 14.22
C GLU A 38 -1.95 16.00 14.24
N GLU A 39 -2.98 15.83 15.08
CA GLU A 39 -3.79 14.61 15.12
C GLU A 39 -4.55 14.37 13.81
N SER A 40 -5.07 15.42 13.18
CA SER A 40 -5.73 15.34 11.87
C SER A 40 -4.75 14.93 10.77
N THR A 41 -3.60 15.59 10.69
CA THR A 41 -2.55 15.32 9.71
C THR A 41 -2.00 13.90 9.85
N ARG A 42 -1.82 13.39 11.08
CA ARG A 42 -1.42 11.99 11.28
C ARG A 42 -2.43 11.00 10.69
N LYS A 43 -3.72 11.19 10.97
CA LYS A 43 -4.77 10.32 10.43
C LYS A 43 -4.82 10.36 8.92
N GLU A 44 -4.73 11.55 8.34
CA GLU A 44 -4.72 11.71 6.89
C GLU A 44 -3.50 11.02 6.25
N MET A 45 -2.30 11.18 6.81
CA MET A 45 -1.11 10.46 6.32
C MET A 45 -1.25 8.95 6.44
N GLU A 46 -1.88 8.44 7.51
CA GLU A 46 -2.19 7.02 7.67
C GLU A 46 -3.18 6.54 6.60
N GLU A 47 -4.23 7.31 6.32
CA GLU A 47 -5.20 7.01 5.27
C GLU A 47 -4.54 7.01 3.89
N LEU A 48 -3.77 8.05 3.56
CA LEU A 48 -3.00 8.12 2.31
C LEU A 48 -2.08 6.91 2.15
N TYR A 49 -1.32 6.56 3.19
CA TYR A 49 -0.47 5.37 3.17
C TYR A 49 -1.27 4.08 2.94
N ASN A 50 -2.42 3.92 3.57
CA ASN A 50 -3.30 2.77 3.38
C ASN A 50 -3.89 2.74 1.95
N THR A 51 -4.13 3.88 1.30
CA THR A 51 -4.53 3.88 -0.12
C THR A 51 -3.39 3.47 -1.05
N ILE A 52 -2.14 3.81 -0.70
CA ILE A 52 -0.95 3.48 -1.48
C ILE A 52 -0.66 1.97 -1.45
N LEU A 53 -0.58 1.38 -0.24
CA LEU A 53 -0.21 -0.03 -0.07
C LEU A 53 -1.40 -0.98 0.06
N GLY A 54 -2.58 -0.43 0.29
CA GLY A 54 -3.76 -1.19 0.67
C GLY A 54 -3.74 -1.62 2.14
N ASP A 55 -4.85 -2.22 2.57
CA ASP A 55 -4.99 -2.75 3.92
C ASP A 55 -4.60 -4.25 3.93
N PRO A 56 -3.64 -4.70 4.76
CA PRO A 56 -3.36 -6.13 4.90
C PRO A 56 -4.51 -6.92 5.53
N LYS A 57 -5.44 -6.27 6.27
CA LYS A 57 -6.62 -6.92 6.88
C LYS A 57 -7.71 -7.24 5.85
N VAL A 58 -7.78 -6.44 4.78
CA VAL A 58 -8.65 -6.66 3.64
C VAL A 58 -7.73 -6.63 2.42
N PRO A 59 -7.17 -7.77 1.97
CA PRO A 59 -6.02 -7.86 1.05
C PRO A 59 -6.29 -7.17 -0.29
N THR A 60 -6.21 -5.86 -0.26
CA THR A 60 -6.42 -4.92 -1.34
C THR A 60 -5.03 -4.43 -1.65
N GLY A 61 -4.64 -4.42 -2.92
CA GLY A 61 -3.27 -4.03 -3.29
C GLY A 61 -2.97 -2.53 -3.14
N GLY A 62 -4.00 -1.70 -2.91
CA GLY A 62 -3.88 -0.25 -3.07
C GLY A 62 -3.39 0.12 -4.47
N THR A 63 -2.89 1.33 -4.62
CA THR A 63 -2.26 1.76 -5.87
C THR A 63 -1.05 0.90 -6.23
N VAL A 64 -0.28 0.43 -5.24
CA VAL A 64 0.90 -0.41 -5.48
C VAL A 64 0.55 -1.75 -6.12
N GLY A 65 -0.50 -2.42 -5.67
CA GLY A 65 -0.91 -3.71 -6.21
C GLY A 65 -1.52 -3.59 -7.60
N ASP A 66 -2.17 -2.46 -7.89
CA ASP A 66 -2.71 -2.18 -9.22
C ASP A 66 -1.61 -1.74 -10.21
N MET A 67 -0.68 -0.89 -9.78
CA MET A 67 0.34 -0.27 -10.66
C MET A 67 1.67 -1.03 -10.67
N GLY A 68 1.92 -1.88 -9.69
CA GLY A 68 3.18 -2.59 -9.50
C GLY A 68 4.36 -1.71 -9.09
N ARG A 69 4.09 -0.46 -8.67
CA ARG A 69 5.07 0.52 -8.22
C ARG A 69 4.47 1.46 -7.18
N LEU A 70 5.32 2.11 -6.40
CA LEU A 70 4.90 3.28 -5.64
C LEU A 70 4.45 4.39 -6.60
N PRO A 71 3.47 5.22 -6.19
CA PRO A 71 3.18 6.47 -6.87
C PRO A 71 4.44 7.33 -7.06
N ASN A 72 4.47 8.17 -8.09
CA ASN A 72 5.53 9.19 -8.21
C ASN A 72 5.24 10.41 -7.34
N SER A 73 3.96 10.68 -7.11
CA SER A 73 3.46 11.73 -6.23
C SER A 73 2.10 11.33 -5.67
N ILE A 74 1.69 11.98 -4.57
CA ILE A 74 0.38 11.76 -3.95
C ILE A 74 -0.74 12.09 -4.94
N THR A 75 -0.53 13.01 -5.88
CA THR A 75 -1.51 13.38 -6.91
C THR A 75 -1.99 12.20 -7.76
N GLU A 76 -1.13 11.20 -7.99
CA GLU A 76 -1.47 9.98 -8.73
C GLU A 76 -2.60 9.17 -8.06
N LEU A 77 -2.89 9.41 -6.77
CA LEU A 77 -3.97 8.76 -6.05
C LEU A 77 -5.36 9.22 -6.51
N ASN A 78 -5.50 10.45 -7.00
CA ASN A 78 -6.78 11.00 -7.45
C ASN A 78 -6.81 11.26 -8.96
N VAL A 79 -5.66 11.46 -9.58
CA VAL A 79 -5.54 11.86 -10.98
C VAL A 79 -4.80 10.78 -11.77
N GLN A 80 -5.46 10.17 -12.75
CA GLN A 80 -4.87 9.18 -13.64
C GLN A 80 -3.64 9.73 -14.40
N GLY A 81 -3.75 10.95 -14.94
CA GLY A 81 -2.70 11.53 -15.78
C GLY A 81 -2.37 10.66 -16.99
N ALA A 82 -1.08 10.39 -17.22
CA ALA A 82 -0.59 9.54 -18.31
C ALA A 82 -0.47 8.04 -17.94
N GLN A 83 -1.04 7.63 -16.79
CA GLN A 83 -0.95 6.25 -16.34
C GLN A 83 -1.85 5.31 -17.17
N PRO A 84 -1.43 4.06 -17.41
CA PRO A 84 -2.28 3.07 -18.04
C PRO A 84 -3.62 2.94 -17.32
N LEU A 85 -4.73 2.89 -18.06
CA LEU A 85 -6.07 2.70 -17.49
C LEU A 85 -6.19 1.29 -16.89
N GLY A 86 -6.92 1.18 -15.77
CA GLY A 86 -7.18 -0.08 -15.09
C GLY A 86 -7.86 -1.11 -15.98
N SER A 87 -7.35 -2.34 -15.95
CA SER A 87 -7.91 -3.51 -16.61
C SER A 87 -7.74 -4.77 -15.74
N THR A 88 -8.46 -5.83 -16.06
CA THR A 88 -8.40 -7.10 -15.34
C THR A 88 -7.78 -8.16 -16.24
N GLY A 89 -6.77 -8.84 -15.69
CA GLY A 89 -6.08 -9.94 -16.32
C GLY A 89 -6.68 -11.29 -15.95
N LEU A 90 -5.83 -12.31 -15.94
CA LEU A 90 -6.22 -13.67 -15.62
C LEU A 90 -6.88 -13.76 -14.23
N LEU A 91 -7.97 -14.52 -14.13
CA LEU A 91 -8.75 -14.69 -12.89
C LEU A 91 -9.22 -13.37 -12.25
N GLY A 92 -9.34 -12.29 -13.04
CA GLY A 92 -9.81 -10.99 -12.55
C GLY A 92 -8.76 -10.18 -11.78
N VAL A 93 -7.49 -10.59 -11.79
CA VAL A 93 -6.41 -9.85 -11.14
C VAL A 93 -6.23 -8.49 -11.83
N LYS A 94 -6.27 -7.41 -11.04
CA LYS A 94 -6.20 -6.04 -11.53
C LYS A 94 -4.79 -5.65 -11.94
N PHE A 95 -4.69 -4.80 -12.95
CA PHE A 95 -3.49 -4.03 -13.29
C PHE A 95 -3.87 -2.69 -13.92
N GLY A 96 -3.02 -1.66 -13.76
CA GLY A 96 -3.30 -0.31 -14.25
C GLY A 96 -4.10 0.52 -13.27
N TRP A 97 -4.34 1.79 -13.59
CA TRP A 97 -4.95 2.74 -12.67
C TRP A 97 -6.47 2.52 -12.54
N PHE A 98 -6.89 2.04 -11.38
CA PHE A 98 -8.31 1.79 -11.02
C PHE A 98 -8.92 2.89 -10.15
N GLY A 99 -8.18 3.97 -9.92
CA GLY A 99 -8.60 5.05 -9.04
C GLY A 99 -9.88 5.79 -9.52
N PRO A 100 -10.28 6.86 -8.80
CA PRO A 100 -9.58 7.46 -7.67
C PRO A 100 -9.43 6.55 -6.44
N TYR A 101 -8.27 6.61 -5.80
CA TYR A 101 -7.92 5.83 -4.60
C TYR A 101 -8.22 6.57 -3.30
N VAL A 102 -8.30 7.89 -3.35
CA VAL A 102 -8.62 8.77 -2.22
C VAL A 102 -10.02 9.35 -2.41
N ASN A 103 -10.73 9.56 -1.30
CA ASN A 103 -11.98 10.31 -1.31
C ASN A 103 -11.67 11.79 -1.00
N THR A 104 -11.80 12.66 -1.98
CA THR A 104 -11.49 14.08 -1.83
C THR A 104 -12.60 14.90 -1.15
N GLY A 105 -13.74 14.29 -0.81
CA GLY A 105 -14.83 14.99 -0.13
C GLY A 105 -15.23 16.29 -0.83
N PHE A 106 -15.23 17.40 -0.08
CA PHE A 106 -15.60 18.73 -0.57
C PHE A 106 -14.43 19.54 -1.15
N ASP A 107 -13.18 19.11 -0.92
CA ASP A 107 -11.98 19.77 -1.42
C ASP A 107 -11.18 18.80 -2.33
N PRO A 108 -11.26 18.97 -3.67
CA PRO A 108 -10.53 18.16 -4.63
C PRO A 108 -9.01 18.10 -4.43
N GLN A 109 -8.43 19.03 -3.65
CA GLN A 109 -7.00 19.13 -3.38
C GLN A 109 -6.65 18.98 -1.90
N GLY A 110 -7.63 18.72 -1.03
CA GLY A 110 -7.43 18.66 0.43
C GLY A 110 -6.34 17.66 0.81
N TYR A 111 -6.38 16.48 0.18
CA TYR A 111 -5.45 15.37 0.38
C TYR A 111 -3.97 15.66 0.03
N LEU A 112 -3.69 16.82 -0.59
CA LEU A 112 -2.33 17.23 -0.96
C LEU A 112 -1.65 18.07 0.11
N ASN A 113 -2.40 18.63 1.06
CA ASN A 113 -1.90 19.58 2.04
C ASN A 113 -2.13 19.08 3.46
N ASP A 114 -1.21 19.42 4.36
CA ASP A 114 -1.41 19.22 5.78
C ASP A 114 -2.41 20.23 6.39
N ALA A 115 -2.71 20.06 7.68
CA ALA A 115 -3.68 20.88 8.38
C ALA A 115 -3.21 22.34 8.63
N TRP A 116 -1.94 22.66 8.31
CA TRP A 116 -1.41 24.03 8.31
C TRP A 116 -1.42 24.67 6.92
N GLY A 117 -1.85 23.94 5.89
CA GLY A 117 -1.95 24.38 4.50
C GLY A 117 -0.66 24.19 3.70
N THR A 118 0.29 23.40 4.20
CA THR A 118 1.55 23.12 3.51
C THR A 118 1.45 21.84 2.71
N PRO A 119 1.87 21.81 1.43
CA PRO A 119 1.86 20.58 0.65
C PRO A 119 2.71 19.47 1.29
N TYR A 120 2.20 18.25 1.29
CA TYR A 120 2.97 17.08 1.71
C TYR A 120 4.17 16.86 0.77
N ALA A 121 5.33 16.54 1.34
CA ALA A 121 6.43 15.97 0.59
C ALA A 121 6.29 14.44 0.54
N TYR A 122 6.56 13.84 -0.62
CA TYR A 122 6.42 12.41 -0.85
C TYR A 122 7.70 11.80 -1.42
N GLY A 123 8.10 10.63 -0.91
CA GLY A 123 9.32 9.93 -1.33
C GLY A 123 10.62 10.52 -0.77
N ASN A 124 10.52 11.51 0.13
CA ASN A 124 11.64 12.17 0.82
C ASN A 124 11.22 12.37 2.29
N PRO A 125 11.92 11.81 3.30
CA PRO A 125 13.31 11.31 3.29
C PRO A 125 13.54 9.94 2.64
N GLY A 126 12.51 9.14 2.43
CA GLY A 126 12.66 7.80 1.86
C GLY A 126 11.47 7.38 1.02
N ALA A 127 11.66 6.32 0.24
CA ALA A 127 10.66 5.83 -0.70
C ALA A 127 9.31 5.58 -0.02
N GLY A 128 8.23 6.11 -0.61
CA GLY A 128 6.87 5.93 -0.11
C GLY A 128 6.54 6.63 1.21
N GLN A 129 7.46 7.40 1.79
CA GLN A 129 7.19 8.21 2.98
C GLN A 129 6.48 9.51 2.61
N ILE A 130 5.54 9.91 3.46
CA ILE A 130 4.81 11.17 3.43
C ILE A 130 5.37 12.03 4.57
N ARG A 131 5.66 13.30 4.29
CA ARG A 131 6.17 14.28 5.24
C ARG A 131 5.30 15.53 5.25
N SER A 132 4.87 15.97 6.43
CA SER A 132 4.28 17.29 6.68
C SER A 132 5.33 18.21 7.29
N ALA A 133 5.24 19.50 6.95
CA ALA A 133 6.11 20.57 7.45
C ALA A 133 5.78 21.03 8.87
N GLY A 134 4.73 20.46 9.49
CA GLY A 134 4.31 20.80 10.83
C GLY A 134 3.87 22.27 11.02
N PRO A 135 3.79 22.73 12.29
CA PRO A 135 3.33 24.06 12.64
C PRO A 135 4.18 25.21 12.08
N ASP A 136 5.49 25.00 11.93
CA ASP A 136 6.39 26.06 11.47
C ASP A 136 6.42 26.22 9.94
N ARG A 137 5.83 25.25 9.22
CA ARG A 137 5.69 25.20 7.75
C ARG A 137 7.02 25.13 7.01
N VAL A 138 8.08 24.66 7.68
CA VAL A 138 9.41 24.49 7.11
C VAL A 138 9.75 23.02 7.07
N MET A 139 9.93 22.46 5.88
CA MET A 139 10.41 21.09 5.73
C MET A 139 11.89 21.01 6.10
N GLY A 140 12.30 19.94 6.79
CA GLY A 140 13.72 19.66 7.06
C GLY A 140 14.12 19.70 8.53
N ASN A 141 13.20 19.97 9.45
CA ASN A 141 13.47 20.26 10.85
C ASN A 141 12.87 19.18 11.79
N ALA A 142 12.74 19.53 13.07
CA ALA A 142 12.38 18.60 14.13
C ALA A 142 10.87 18.47 14.38
N ASP A 143 10.04 19.41 13.92
CA ASP A 143 8.58 19.37 14.07
C ASP A 143 7.86 18.68 12.90
N ASP A 144 8.60 18.32 11.86
CA ASP A 144 8.09 17.52 10.75
C ASP A 144 7.48 16.20 11.20
N LEU A 145 6.31 15.89 10.65
CA LEU A 145 5.67 14.59 10.82
C LEU A 145 6.01 13.71 9.62
N ILE A 146 6.58 12.53 9.86
CA ILE A 146 6.95 11.58 8.81
C ILE A 146 6.22 10.26 9.03
N TYR A 147 5.53 9.79 7.99
CA TYR A 147 4.81 8.52 8.03
C TYR A 147 4.95 7.75 6.70
N PRO A 148 5.21 6.43 6.74
CA PRO A 148 5.61 5.66 7.91
C PRO A 148 7.02 6.07 8.41
N PRO A 149 7.43 5.64 9.62
CA PRO A 149 8.73 6.01 10.19
C PRO A 149 9.96 5.58 9.37
N ASN A 150 9.82 4.55 8.53
CA ASN A 150 10.89 4.02 7.69
C ASN A 150 10.46 4.00 6.22
N ALA A 151 11.43 3.98 5.31
CA ALA A 151 11.15 3.82 3.88
C ALA A 151 10.34 2.54 3.59
N VAL A 152 9.39 2.67 2.68
CA VAL A 152 8.44 1.62 2.33
C VAL A 152 9.11 0.55 1.50
N THR A 153 9.03 -0.70 1.97
CA THR A 153 9.39 -1.87 1.18
C THR A 153 8.11 -2.52 0.68
N PHE A 154 7.74 -2.25 -0.56
CA PHE A 154 6.47 -2.74 -1.12
C PHE A 154 6.62 -4.10 -1.82
N THR A 155 7.81 -4.71 -1.84
CA THR A 155 8.06 -5.99 -2.52
C THR A 155 8.13 -7.16 -1.55
N GLY A 156 7.79 -8.35 -2.04
CA GLY A 156 7.83 -9.61 -1.33
C GLY A 156 8.31 -10.77 -2.19
N ARG A 157 7.99 -11.98 -1.73
CA ARG A 157 8.44 -13.25 -2.30
C ARG A 157 7.28 -14.22 -2.41
N LEU A 158 7.27 -15.04 -3.45
CA LEU A 158 6.34 -16.14 -3.65
C LEU A 158 7.10 -17.44 -3.84
N LEU A 159 6.73 -18.46 -3.07
CA LEU A 159 7.12 -19.85 -3.31
C LEU A 159 5.92 -20.65 -3.82
N VAL A 160 6.10 -21.37 -4.92
CA VAL A 160 5.05 -22.20 -5.53
C VAL A 160 5.45 -23.67 -5.48
N ASN A 161 4.67 -24.47 -4.75
CA ASN A 161 4.70 -25.92 -4.79
C ASN A 161 3.68 -26.42 -5.82
N LEU A 162 4.04 -27.43 -6.61
CA LEU A 162 3.13 -28.07 -7.54
C LEU A 162 2.54 -29.34 -6.94
N TYR A 163 1.24 -29.53 -7.12
CA TYR A 163 0.53 -30.78 -6.87
C TYR A 163 -0.05 -31.25 -8.20
N VAL A 164 0.58 -32.24 -8.83
CA VAL A 164 0.28 -32.65 -10.21
C VAL A 164 -0.53 -33.93 -10.21
N TRP A 165 -1.70 -33.93 -10.83
CA TRP A 165 -2.54 -35.13 -10.92
C TRP A 165 -1.87 -36.20 -11.79
N ASP A 166 -1.65 -37.38 -11.22
CA ASP A 166 -1.18 -38.56 -11.94
C ASP A 166 -2.35 -39.50 -12.22
N ASN A 167 -2.75 -39.60 -13.49
CA ASN A 167 -3.84 -40.46 -13.93
C ASN A 167 -3.56 -41.95 -13.75
N THR A 168 -2.28 -42.38 -13.73
CA THR A 168 -1.92 -43.78 -13.55
C THR A 168 -1.98 -44.19 -12.08
N ALA A 169 -1.52 -43.33 -11.17
CA ALA A 169 -1.58 -43.58 -9.73
C ALA A 169 -2.91 -43.18 -9.07
N GLY A 170 -3.73 -42.36 -9.75
CA GLY A 170 -5.00 -41.84 -9.21
C GLY A 170 -4.82 -40.88 -8.03
N GLN A 171 -3.68 -40.19 -7.95
CA GLN A 171 -3.30 -39.31 -6.83
C GLN A 171 -2.50 -38.10 -7.31
N TYR A 172 -2.42 -37.06 -6.47
CA TYR A 172 -1.53 -35.91 -6.71
C TYR A 172 -0.09 -36.23 -6.33
N ARG A 173 0.86 -36.01 -7.25
CA ARG A 173 2.30 -36.00 -6.99
C ARG A 173 2.75 -34.58 -6.65
N GLN A 174 3.31 -34.40 -5.45
CA GLN A 174 3.90 -33.12 -5.07
C GLN A 174 5.29 -32.98 -5.72
N ASN A 175 5.56 -31.81 -6.30
CA ASN A 175 6.87 -31.38 -6.80
C ASN A 175 7.65 -32.50 -7.54
N PRO A 176 7.14 -33.00 -8.68
CA PRO A 176 7.83 -34.07 -9.41
C PRO A 176 9.26 -33.65 -9.76
N THR A 177 10.18 -34.62 -9.75
CA THR A 177 11.58 -34.38 -10.12
C THR A 177 11.73 -34.21 -11.64
N PRO A 178 12.81 -33.58 -12.13
CA PRO A 178 13.03 -33.41 -13.57
C PRO A 178 13.04 -34.73 -14.37
N ALA A 179 13.44 -35.85 -13.76
CA ALA A 179 13.44 -37.17 -14.40
C ALA A 179 12.01 -37.75 -14.58
N GLN A 180 11.03 -37.23 -13.84
CA GLN A 180 9.64 -37.71 -13.86
C GLN A 180 8.75 -36.91 -14.82
N VAL A 181 9.29 -35.90 -15.49
CA VAL A 181 8.54 -35.03 -16.41
C VAL A 181 9.21 -34.91 -17.77
N THR A 182 8.43 -34.63 -18.80
CA THR A 182 8.93 -34.16 -20.10
C THR A 182 8.98 -32.62 -20.17
N GLY A 183 8.18 -31.94 -19.35
CA GLY A 183 8.19 -30.50 -19.19
C GLY A 183 7.28 -30.06 -18.05
N MET A 184 7.70 -29.06 -17.29
CA MET A 184 6.91 -28.39 -16.27
C MET A 184 7.29 -26.91 -16.19
N GLY A 185 6.41 -26.09 -15.66
CA GLY A 185 6.74 -24.70 -15.41
C GLY A 185 5.64 -23.95 -14.67
N VAL A 186 6.02 -22.79 -14.17
CA VAL A 186 5.12 -21.84 -13.53
C VAL A 186 5.30 -20.48 -14.18
N THR A 187 4.20 -19.86 -14.55
CA THR A 187 4.14 -18.47 -15.02
C THR A 187 3.46 -17.61 -13.97
N TYR A 188 4.13 -16.55 -13.57
CA TYR A 188 3.67 -15.57 -12.59
C TYR A 188 3.35 -14.27 -13.31
N PHE A 189 2.10 -13.81 -13.20
CA PHE A 189 1.59 -12.57 -13.80
C PHE A 189 1.48 -11.48 -12.74
N TYR A 190 1.99 -10.30 -13.07
CA TYR A 190 2.07 -9.16 -12.16
C TYR A 190 1.88 -7.85 -12.93
N SER A 191 1.61 -6.76 -12.21
CA SER A 191 1.56 -5.42 -12.78
C SER A 191 2.97 -4.82 -12.81
N ASN A 192 3.34 -4.18 -13.91
CA ASN A 192 4.60 -3.46 -14.06
C ASN A 192 4.33 -2.09 -14.66
N ASN A 193 4.44 -1.05 -13.84
CA ASN A 193 4.09 0.31 -14.19
C ASN A 193 2.65 0.45 -14.75
N GLY A 194 1.71 -0.34 -14.21
CA GLY A 194 0.30 -0.35 -14.62
C GLY A 194 -0.02 -1.22 -15.84
N ASN A 195 0.96 -1.93 -16.40
CA ASN A 195 0.72 -2.88 -17.49
C ASN A 195 0.89 -4.32 -16.99
N GLN A 196 0.03 -5.23 -17.44
CA GLN A 196 0.21 -6.65 -17.14
C GLN A 196 1.48 -7.18 -17.81
N THR A 197 2.28 -7.90 -17.04
CA THR A 197 3.44 -8.63 -17.54
C THR A 197 3.51 -10.01 -16.87
N SER A 198 4.47 -10.83 -17.28
CA SER A 198 4.64 -12.15 -16.71
C SER A 198 6.09 -12.62 -16.78
N VAL A 199 6.43 -13.52 -15.88
CA VAL A 199 7.71 -14.23 -15.83
C VAL A 199 7.43 -15.73 -15.73
N SER A 200 8.21 -16.55 -16.42
CA SER A 200 8.04 -18.00 -16.42
C SER A 200 9.33 -18.70 -16.03
N ILE A 201 9.24 -19.72 -15.20
CA ILE A 201 10.33 -20.65 -14.90
C ILE A 201 9.91 -22.03 -15.41
N THR A 202 10.68 -22.63 -16.32
CA THR A 202 10.37 -23.93 -16.96
C THR A 202 11.50 -24.93 -16.80
N VAL A 203 11.15 -26.21 -16.63
CA VAL A 203 12.06 -27.35 -16.41
C VAL A 203 11.57 -28.54 -17.24
N PRO A 204 12.39 -29.16 -18.11
CA PRO A 204 13.70 -28.69 -18.61
C PRO A 204 13.56 -27.40 -19.46
N PRO A 205 14.65 -26.63 -19.74
CA PRO A 205 16.07 -26.92 -19.56
C PRO A 205 16.71 -26.35 -18.28
N THR A 206 15.99 -25.54 -17.50
CA THR A 206 16.59 -24.99 -16.26
C THR A 206 16.70 -26.07 -15.19
N GLY A 207 17.68 -25.94 -14.27
CA GLY A 207 17.89 -26.87 -13.16
C GLY A 207 17.07 -26.55 -11.90
N VAL A 208 16.31 -25.45 -11.89
CA VAL A 208 15.57 -24.99 -10.71
C VAL A 208 14.13 -25.48 -10.82
N GLY A 209 13.89 -26.68 -10.28
CA GLY A 209 12.57 -27.28 -10.13
C GLY A 209 11.77 -26.68 -8.98
N PRO A 210 10.56 -27.21 -8.73
CA PRO A 210 9.77 -26.80 -7.58
C PRO A 210 10.51 -27.10 -6.25
N PRO A 211 10.33 -26.26 -5.22
CA PRO A 211 9.45 -25.09 -5.19
C PRO A 211 9.98 -23.93 -6.04
N TYR A 212 9.13 -23.38 -6.90
CA TYR A 212 9.49 -22.23 -7.74
C TYR A 212 9.53 -20.98 -6.87
N SER A 213 10.58 -20.17 -7.01
CA SER A 213 10.74 -18.93 -6.24
C SER A 213 10.68 -17.72 -7.15
N PHE A 214 9.77 -16.80 -6.83
CA PHE A 214 9.64 -15.49 -7.46
C PHE A 214 9.91 -14.43 -6.39
N ASN A 215 10.94 -13.60 -6.58
CA ASN A 215 11.43 -12.67 -5.56
C ASN A 215 11.40 -11.23 -6.09
N GLY A 216 11.06 -10.27 -5.21
CA GLY A 216 11.12 -8.85 -5.53
C GLY A 216 9.88 -8.32 -6.25
N TYR A 217 8.73 -8.97 -6.09
CA TYR A 217 7.48 -8.55 -6.72
C TYR A 217 6.62 -7.74 -5.77
N HIS A 218 5.90 -6.76 -6.30
CA HIS A 218 5.09 -5.84 -5.52
C HIS A 218 4.00 -6.54 -4.69
N ALA A 219 3.64 -5.92 -3.57
CA ALA A 219 2.53 -6.36 -2.75
C ALA A 219 1.22 -6.28 -3.55
N GLY A 220 0.35 -7.27 -3.39
CA GLY A 220 -0.93 -7.31 -4.10
C GLY A 220 -1.35 -8.72 -4.50
N LEU A 221 -2.46 -8.78 -5.23
CA LEU A 221 -2.97 -10.02 -5.83
C LEU A 221 -2.27 -10.28 -7.16
N HIS A 222 -1.89 -11.54 -7.39
CA HIS A 222 -1.19 -11.98 -8.58
C HIS A 222 -1.77 -13.27 -9.10
N ALA A 223 -1.81 -13.43 -10.43
CA ALA A 223 -2.23 -14.67 -11.05
C ALA A 223 -1.01 -15.57 -11.28
N VAL A 224 -1.18 -16.86 -11.02
CA VAL A 224 -0.15 -17.88 -11.24
C VAL A 224 -0.77 -18.96 -12.10
N THR A 225 -0.09 -19.37 -13.16
CA THR A 225 -0.43 -20.58 -13.91
C THR A 225 0.71 -21.58 -13.84
N GLY A 226 0.37 -22.85 -13.98
CA GLY A 226 1.34 -23.93 -14.00
C GLY A 226 0.96 -24.98 -15.02
N THR A 227 1.98 -25.62 -15.56
CA THR A 227 1.86 -26.77 -16.45
C THR A 227 2.84 -27.84 -16.03
N CYS A 228 2.46 -29.11 -16.17
CA CYS A 228 3.35 -30.24 -15.91
C CYS A 228 2.93 -31.44 -16.72
N GLN A 229 3.83 -32.01 -17.51
CA GLN A 229 3.66 -33.24 -18.25
C GLN A 229 4.53 -34.32 -17.63
N LEU A 230 3.90 -35.20 -16.86
CA LEU A 230 4.57 -36.38 -16.30
C LEU A 230 4.96 -37.35 -17.43
N VAL A 231 6.11 -38.01 -17.29
CA VAL A 231 6.53 -39.06 -18.23
C VAL A 231 5.46 -40.15 -18.28
N GLY A 232 5.03 -40.52 -19.48
CA GLY A 232 3.99 -41.53 -19.71
C GLY A 232 2.55 -41.02 -19.56
N SER A 233 2.33 -39.77 -19.16
CA SER A 233 0.98 -39.19 -19.16
C SER A 233 0.53 -38.76 -20.57
N PRO A 234 -0.77 -38.91 -20.91
CA PRO A 234 -1.28 -38.63 -22.24
C PRO A 234 -1.34 -37.13 -22.60
N ALA A 235 -1.38 -36.25 -21.58
CA ALA A 235 -1.43 -34.80 -21.74
C ALA A 235 -0.74 -34.11 -20.54
N ALA A 236 -0.42 -32.82 -20.70
CA ALA A 236 0.06 -31.98 -19.62
C ALA A 236 -1.09 -31.59 -18.68
N ALA A 237 -0.90 -31.76 -17.38
CA ALA A 237 -1.76 -31.22 -16.35
C ALA A 237 -1.55 -29.71 -16.24
N THR A 238 -2.62 -28.96 -16.06
CA THR A 238 -2.58 -27.49 -15.98
C THR A 238 -3.34 -26.99 -14.77
N GLY A 239 -2.99 -25.79 -14.31
CA GLY A 239 -3.66 -25.19 -13.17
C GLY A 239 -3.39 -23.70 -13.10
N GLN A 240 -4.26 -23.03 -12.36
CA GLN A 240 -4.18 -21.59 -12.17
C GLN A 240 -4.70 -21.23 -10.78
N ALA A 241 -4.13 -20.17 -10.19
CA ALA A 241 -4.54 -19.66 -8.89
C ALA A 241 -4.28 -18.16 -8.80
N VAL A 242 -4.96 -17.51 -7.85
CA VAL A 242 -4.63 -16.15 -7.41
C VAL A 242 -3.98 -16.25 -6.05
N VAL A 243 -2.91 -15.49 -5.84
CA VAL A 243 -2.21 -15.41 -4.55
C VAL A 243 -1.97 -13.96 -4.18
N TYR A 244 -2.17 -13.62 -2.91
CA TYR A 244 -1.74 -12.35 -2.37
C TYR A 244 -0.27 -12.47 -1.93
N VAL A 245 0.61 -11.66 -2.52
CA VAL A 245 2.00 -11.53 -2.09
C VAL A 245 2.10 -10.32 -1.16
N PRO A 246 2.52 -10.50 0.10
CA PRO A 246 2.73 -9.38 1.02
C PRO A 246 4.01 -8.61 0.70
N GLY A 247 4.06 -7.32 1.07
CA GLY A 247 5.27 -6.49 0.98
C GLY A 247 6.29 -6.81 2.08
N ASN A 248 7.15 -5.84 2.41
CA ASN A 248 8.13 -5.90 3.49
C ASN A 248 9.04 -7.15 3.46
N ASN A 249 9.42 -7.61 2.27
CA ASN A 249 10.21 -8.82 2.03
C ASN A 249 9.59 -10.09 2.63
N GLN A 250 8.30 -10.07 2.95
CA GLN A 250 7.59 -11.24 3.44
C GLN A 250 7.37 -12.25 2.31
N GLN A 251 7.10 -13.50 2.69
CA GLN A 251 6.96 -14.61 1.77
C GLN A 251 5.54 -15.18 1.82
N ALA A 252 4.92 -15.30 0.65
CA ALA A 252 3.72 -16.10 0.43
C ALA A 252 4.10 -17.51 -0.08
N GLN A 253 3.30 -18.50 0.27
CA GLN A 253 3.41 -19.86 -0.25
C GLN A 253 2.11 -20.26 -0.93
N LEU A 254 2.23 -20.82 -2.13
CA LEU A 254 1.12 -21.31 -2.93
C LEU A 254 1.30 -22.81 -3.22
N GLY A 255 0.29 -23.61 -2.88
CA GLY A 255 0.14 -24.97 -3.41
C GLY A 255 -0.71 -24.91 -4.67
N LEU A 256 -0.08 -25.05 -5.84
CA LEU A 256 -0.76 -25.00 -7.13
C LEU A 256 -1.12 -26.42 -7.59
N TYR A 257 -2.42 -26.70 -7.65
CA TYR A 257 -2.94 -27.97 -8.10
C TYR A 257 -3.12 -27.97 -9.62
N LEU A 258 -2.50 -28.94 -10.29
CA LEU A 258 -2.54 -29.12 -11.74
C LEU A 258 -3.36 -30.37 -12.07
N ARG A 259 -4.31 -30.25 -12.99
CA ARG A 259 -5.15 -31.35 -13.45
C ARG A 259 -5.20 -31.44 -14.97
#